data_AF-A0A6B2TP11-F1
#
_entry.id   AF-A0A6B2TP11-F1
#
_cell.length_a   1.000
_cell.length_b   1.000
_cell.length_c   1.000
_cell.angle_alpha   90.00
_cell.angle_beta   90.00
_cell.angle_gamma   90.00
#
_symmetry.space_group_name_H-M   'P 1'
#
loop_
_entity.id
_entity.type
_entity.pdbx_description
1 polymer ?
#
loop_
_entity_poly.entity_id
_entity_poly.type
_entity_poly.pdbx_seq_one_letter_code
_entity_poly.pdbx_strand_id
1 'polypeptide(L)'
;MRLFAAVLPPDAATAELATAARALKELPGADGLRWTARDSWHFTLAFMAEVDDATVPDLTARLQRAAHRTPPFSLALHGGGHFGGRALWAGATGDVAALRLLAA
;
A
#
# COMPACT_ATOMS: atom_id res chain seq x y z
N MET A 1 8.65 4.54 17.97
CA MET A 1 7.80 3.56 17.25
C MET A 1 8.01 3.68 15.75
N ARG A 2 8.04 2.57 15.01
CA ARG A 2 8.24 2.59 13.55
C ARG A 2 6.95 2.92 12.82
N LEU A 3 6.92 4.03 12.07
CA LEU A 3 5.72 4.50 11.38
C LEU A 3 5.90 4.62 9.86
N PHE A 4 4.77 4.49 9.17
CA PHE A 4 4.60 4.84 7.77
C PHE A 4 3.16 5.31 7.53
N ALA A 5 2.95 6.08 6.47
CA ALA A 5 1.62 6.43 5.96
C ALA A 5 1.30 5.60 4.73
N ALA A 6 0.03 5.25 4.56
CA ALA A 6 -0.43 4.47 3.43
C ALA A 6 -1.87 4.79 3.03
N VAL A 7 -2.20 4.48 1.77
CA VAL A 7 -3.58 4.40 1.28
C VAL A 7 -4.01 2.94 1.30
N LEU A 8 -5.15 2.68 1.93
CA LEU A 8 -5.76 1.35 1.99
C LEU A 8 -6.71 1.16 0.79
N PRO A 9 -6.51 0.14 -0.05
CA PRO A 9 -7.47 -0.18 -1.10
C PRO A 9 -8.79 -0.66 -0.49
N PRO A 10 -9.94 -0.41 -1.15
CA PRO A 10 -11.22 -0.97 -0.72
C PRO A 10 -11.20 -2.51 -0.72
N ASP A 11 -12.02 -3.11 0.15
CA ASP A 11 -12.11 -4.57 0.29
C ASP A 11 -12.35 -5.29 -1.04
N ALA A 12 -13.19 -4.73 -1.92
CA ALA A 12 -13.47 -5.32 -3.23
C ALA A 12 -12.18 -5.48 -4.07
N ALA A 13 -11.34 -4.45 -4.10
CA ALA A 13 -10.08 -4.48 -4.86
C ALA A 13 -9.09 -5.49 -4.27
N THR A 14 -8.99 -5.59 -2.94
CA THR A 14 -8.12 -6.58 -2.30
C THR A 14 -8.66 -8.01 -2.45
N ALA A 15 -9.97 -8.22 -2.56
CA ALA A 15 -10.57 -9.52 -2.83
C ALA A 15 -10.25 -10.01 -4.26
N GLU A 16 -10.33 -9.11 -5.24
CA GLU A 16 -9.96 -9.39 -6.63
C GLU A 16 -8.48 -9.75 -6.74
N LEU A 17 -7.59 -8.95 -6.14
CA LEU A 17 -6.16 -9.25 -6.10
C LEU A 17 -5.86 -10.57 -5.40
N ALA A 18 -6.58 -10.89 -4.31
CA ALA A 18 -6.42 -12.17 -3.62
C ALA A 18 -6.80 -13.36 -4.50
N THR A 19 -7.82 -13.21 -5.35
CA THR A 19 -8.20 -14.23 -6.33
C THR A 19 -7.10 -14.43 -7.36
N ALA A 20 -6.56 -13.34 -7.93
CA ALA A 20 -5.45 -13.41 -8.88
C ALA A 20 -4.18 -14.02 -8.26
N ALA A 21 -3.87 -13.65 -7.01
CA ALA A 21 -2.69 -14.13 -6.29
C ALA A 21 -2.74 -15.61 -5.94
N ARG A 22 -3.93 -16.25 -5.90
CA ARG A 22 -4.04 -17.70 -5.67
C ARG A 22 -3.26 -18.50 -6.71
N ALA A 23 -3.38 -18.14 -7.99
CA ALA A 23 -2.63 -18.83 -9.05
C ALA A 23 -1.11 -18.75 -8.86
N LEU A 24 -0.61 -17.63 -8.33
CA LEU A 24 0.82 -17.45 -8.03
C LEU A 24 1.30 -18.30 -6.86
N LYS A 25 0.41 -18.56 -5.89
CA LYS A 25 0.70 -19.38 -4.70
C LYS A 25 0.83 -20.87 -5.01
N GLU A 26 0.28 -21.33 -6.13
CA GLU A 26 0.37 -22.72 -6.59
C GLU A 26 1.59 -22.99 -7.48
N LEU A 27 2.37 -21.96 -7.82
CA LEU A 27 3.57 -22.14 -8.65
C LEU A 27 4.71 -22.81 -7.87
N PRO A 28 5.58 -23.60 -8.54
CA PRO A 28 6.78 -24.15 -7.91
C PRO A 28 7.64 -23.05 -7.28
N GLY A 29 8.05 -23.24 -6.01
CA GLY A 29 8.86 -22.28 -5.26
C GLY A 29 8.06 -21.18 -4.54
N ALA A 30 6.73 -21.14 -4.71
CA ALA A 30 5.87 -20.19 -4.01
C ALA A 30 5.79 -20.43 -2.49
N ASP A 31 6.08 -21.65 -2.05
CA ASP A 31 6.25 -22.07 -0.65
C ASP A 31 7.47 -21.41 0.02
N GLY A 32 8.48 -21.02 -0.76
CA GLY A 32 9.62 -20.24 -0.29
C GLY A 32 9.32 -18.74 -0.05
N LEU A 33 8.13 -18.27 -0.42
CA LEU A 33 7.73 -16.87 -0.24
C LEU A 33 6.94 -16.67 1.05
N ARG A 34 7.26 -15.59 1.77
CA ARG A 34 6.39 -15.10 2.85
C ARG A 34 5.28 -14.23 2.24
N TRP A 35 4.10 -14.81 2.06
CA TRP A 35 2.92 -14.10 1.58
C TRP A 35 2.36 -13.17 2.65
N THR A 36 2.15 -11.89 2.29
CA THR A 36 1.50 -10.90 3.16
C THR A 36 0.01 -11.20 3.31
N ALA A 37 -0.52 -10.95 4.51
CA ALA A 37 -1.95 -11.08 4.76
C ALA A 37 -2.73 -9.99 4.01
N ARG A 38 -3.95 -10.30 3.57
CA ARG A 38 -4.75 -9.40 2.71
C ARG A 38 -5.06 -8.07 3.39
N ASP A 39 -5.34 -8.09 4.69
CA ASP A 39 -5.58 -6.91 5.53
C ASP A 39 -4.35 -6.00 5.65
N SER A 40 -3.16 -6.54 5.40
CA SER A 40 -1.91 -5.77 5.36
C SER A 40 -1.59 -5.15 4.00
N TRP A 41 -2.41 -5.35 2.96
CA TRP A 41 -2.14 -4.80 1.64
C TRP A 41 -2.47 -3.31 1.56
N HIS A 42 -1.49 -2.52 1.10
CA HIS A 42 -1.60 -1.07 1.05
C HIS A 42 -0.64 -0.48 0.03
N PHE A 43 -0.90 0.77 -0.37
CA PHE A 43 0.07 1.61 -1.07
C PHE A 43 0.79 2.48 -0.05
N THR A 44 2.07 2.18 0.22
CA THR A 44 2.89 3.01 1.11
C THR A 44 3.15 4.37 0.46
N LEU A 45 2.88 5.44 1.18
CA LEU A 45 3.15 6.82 0.76
C LEU A 45 4.52 7.28 1.27
N ALA A 46 4.80 7.10 2.56
CA ALA A 46 6.02 7.57 3.19
C ALA A 46 6.41 6.70 4.39
N PHE A 47 7.70 6.35 4.50
CA PHE A 47 8.28 5.75 5.69
C PHE A 47 8.85 6.84 6.60
N MET A 48 8.46 6.83 7.88
CA MET A 48 8.85 7.87 8.84
C MET A 48 9.90 7.38 9.84
N ALA A 49 10.44 6.17 9.63
CA ALA A 49 11.39 5.52 10.53
C ALA A 49 10.88 5.50 11.98
N GLU A 50 11.71 5.87 12.95
CA GLU A 50 11.33 5.98 14.36
C GLU A 50 10.70 7.35 14.66
N VAL A 51 9.48 7.32 15.17
CA VAL A 51 8.73 8.47 15.65
C VAL A 51 8.50 8.33 17.14
N ASP A 52 8.75 9.40 17.90
CA ASP A 52 8.44 9.45 19.33
C ASP A 52 6.92 9.41 19.53
N ASP A 53 6.46 8.63 20.50
CA ASP A 53 5.06 8.49 20.89
C ASP A 53 4.42 9.86 21.19
N ALA A 54 5.19 10.80 21.76
CA ALA A 54 4.74 12.17 22.02
C ALA A 54 4.47 12.98 20.73
N THR A 55 5.07 12.60 19.60
CA THR A 55 4.91 13.27 18.30
C THR A 55 3.71 12.73 17.52
N VAL A 56 3.23 11.52 17.84
CA VAL A 56 2.15 10.85 17.10
C VAL A 56 0.88 11.70 16.97
N PRO A 57 0.37 12.38 18.01
CA PRO A 57 -0.85 13.16 17.88
C PRO A 57 -0.75 14.32 16.87
N ASP A 58 0.36 15.07 16.86
CA ASP A 58 0.56 16.15 15.88
C ASP A 58 0.72 15.59 14.46
N LEU A 59 1.48 14.50 14.31
CA LEU A 59 1.64 13.81 13.04
C LEU A 59 0.28 13.34 12.48
N THR A 60 -0.55 12.73 13.31
CA THR A 60 -1.91 12.31 12.93
C THR A 60 -2.74 13.50 12.46
N ALA A 61 -2.74 14.61 13.20
CA ALA A 61 -3.49 15.80 12.82
C ALA A 61 -3.01 16.39 11.48
N ARG A 62 -1.71 16.36 11.20
CA ARG A 62 -1.13 16.80 9.92
C ARG A 62 -1.54 15.90 8.77
N LEU A 63 -1.48 14.58 8.95
CA LEU A 63 -1.92 13.60 7.95
C LEU A 63 -3.42 13.72 7.66
N GLN A 64 -4.26 13.93 8.68
CA GLN A 64 -5.69 14.18 8.51
C GLN A 64 -5.97 15.44 7.67
N ARG A 65 -5.24 16.54 7.91
CA ARG A 65 -5.37 17.76 7.10
C ARG A 65 -4.96 17.54 5.65
N ALA A 66 -3.87 16.80 5.42
CA ALA A 66 -3.45 16.45 4.06
C ALA A 66 -4.53 15.63 3.35
N ALA A 67 -5.02 14.57 4.00
CA ALA A 67 -6.09 13.73 3.45
C ALA A 67 -7.37 14.52 3.13
N HIS A 68 -7.81 15.43 4.01
CA HIS A 68 -9.00 16.25 3.78
C HIS A 68 -8.84 17.25 2.62
N ARG A 69 -7.62 17.71 2.33
CA ARG A 69 -7.36 18.64 1.22
C ARG A 69 -7.25 17.95 -0.13
N THR A 70 -7.15 16.63 -0.14
CA THR A 70 -7.06 15.83 -1.36
C THR A 70 -8.47 15.34 -1.75
N PRO A 71 -9.00 15.76 -2.91
CA PRO A 71 -10.24 15.22 -3.42
C PRO A 71 -10.15 13.69 -3.62
N PRO A 72 -11.27 12.96 -3.52
CA PRO A 72 -11.30 11.55 -3.90
C PRO A 72 -10.79 11.36 -5.34
N PHE A 73 -10.03 10.30 -5.57
CA PHE A 73 -9.44 9.96 -6.86
C PHE A 73 -9.58 8.47 -7.15
N SER A 74 -9.54 8.09 -8.42
CA SER A 74 -9.77 6.71 -8.85
C SER A 74 -8.47 6.01 -9.22
N LEU A 75 -8.26 4.85 -8.62
CA LEU A 75 -7.17 3.94 -8.96
C LEU A 75 -7.72 2.58 -9.37
N ALA A 76 -6.96 1.88 -10.21
CA ALA A 76 -7.15 0.46 -10.48
C ALA A 76 -5.85 -0.29 -10.22
N LEU A 77 -5.95 -1.53 -9.73
CA LEU A 77 -4.79 -2.42 -9.65
C LEU A 77 -4.38 -2.82 -11.06
N HIS A 78 -3.11 -2.69 -11.39
CA HIS A 78 -2.62 -2.97 -12.73
C HIS A 78 -1.18 -3.43 -12.72
N GLY A 79 -0.95 -4.58 -13.37
CA GLY A 79 0.36 -5.19 -13.46
C GLY A 79 0.92 -5.62 -12.09
N GLY A 80 2.15 -6.10 -12.14
CA GLY A 80 2.91 -6.48 -10.95
C GLY A 80 4.36 -6.69 -11.32
N GLY A 81 5.19 -6.88 -10.31
CA GLY A 81 6.62 -7.08 -10.51
C GLY A 81 7.30 -7.49 -9.23
N HIS A 82 8.62 -7.31 -9.19
CA HIS A 82 9.41 -7.59 -8.00
C HIS A 82 10.41 -6.48 -7.68
N PHE A 83 10.71 -6.29 -6.40
CA PHE A 83 11.84 -5.49 -5.95
C PHE A 83 13.04 -6.38 -5.69
N GLY A 84 14.07 -6.28 -6.54
CA GLY A 84 15.35 -6.98 -6.36
C GLY A 84 15.25 -8.49 -6.15
N GLY A 85 14.20 -9.14 -6.68
CA GLY A 85 13.91 -10.56 -6.47
C GLY A 85 13.51 -10.95 -5.04
N ARG A 86 13.23 -9.97 -4.16
CA ARG A 86 12.97 -10.20 -2.72
C ARG A 86 11.52 -9.97 -2.30
N ALA A 87 10.76 -9.23 -3.09
CA ALA A 87 9.36 -8.93 -2.79
C ALA A 87 8.56 -8.82 -4.08
N LEU A 88 7.39 -9.45 -4.12
CA LEU A 88 6.41 -9.26 -5.17
C LEU A 88 5.51 -8.07 -4.83
N TRP A 89 5.04 -7.36 -5.86
CA TRP A 89 4.11 -6.24 -5.70
C TRP A 89 3.09 -6.20 -6.85
N ALA A 90 1.93 -5.61 -6.56
CA ALA A 90 0.92 -5.25 -7.56
C ALA A 90 0.96 -3.75 -7.81
N GLY A 91 0.87 -3.34 -9.08
CA GLY A 91 0.92 -1.94 -9.47
C GLY A 91 -0.44 -1.25 -9.39
N ALA A 92 -0.44 0.06 -9.61
CA ALA A 92 -1.64 0.86 -9.76
C ALA A 92 -1.62 1.66 -11.06
N THR A 93 -2.79 1.91 -11.62
CA THR A 93 -3.05 2.82 -12.74
C THR A 93 -4.23 3.75 -12.41
N GLY A 94 -4.56 4.69 -13.31
CA GLY A 94 -5.54 5.74 -13.08
C GLY A 94 -4.88 7.02 -12.56
N ASP A 95 -5.46 7.61 -11.52
CA ASP A 95 -5.04 8.90 -10.94
C ASP A 95 -3.76 8.78 -10.07
N VAL A 96 -2.74 8.08 -10.56
CA VAL A 96 -1.47 7.85 -9.83
C VAL A 96 -0.73 9.16 -9.51
N ALA A 97 -1.00 10.24 -10.25
CA ALA A 97 -0.49 11.56 -9.95
C ALA A 97 -1.07 12.11 -8.62
N ALA A 98 -2.36 11.89 -8.35
CA ALA A 98 -2.98 12.28 -7.08
C ALA A 98 -2.41 11.48 -5.91
N LEU A 99 -2.16 10.17 -6.11
CA LEU A 99 -1.49 9.32 -5.12
C LEU A 99 -0.07 9.83 -4.81
N ARG A 100 0.69 10.26 -5.82
CA ARG A 100 2.03 10.83 -5.65
C ARG A 100 2.02 12.16 -4.90
N LEU A 101 1.03 13.01 -5.12
CA LEU A 101 0.88 14.26 -4.37
C LEU A 101 0.65 14.02 -2.87
N LEU A 102 -0.04 12.94 -2.50
CA LEU A 102 -0.19 12.54 -1.09
C LEU A 102 1.10 12.03 -0.44
N ALA A 103 2.08 11.59 -1.24
CA ALA A 103 3.37 11.10 -0.77
C ALA A 103 4.45 12.19 -0.68
N ALA A 104 4.12 13.43 -1.07
CA ALA A 104 5.06 14.56 -1.13
C ALA A 104 5.22 15.29 0.21
#